data_AF-A0AAW8WA44-F1
#
_entry.id   AF-A0AAW8WA44-F1
#
_cell.length_a   1.000
_cell.length_b   1.000
_cell.length_c   1.000
_cell.angle_alpha   90.00
_cell.angle_beta   90.00
_cell.angle_gamma   90.00
#
_symmetry.space_group_name_H-M   'P 1'
#
loop_
_entity.id
_entity.type
_entity.pdbx_description
1 polymer ?
#
loop_
_entity_poly.entity_id
_entity_poly.type
_entity_poly.pdbx_seq_one_letter_code
_entity_poly.pdbx_strand_id
1 'polypeptide(L)'
;MVWLNKLKNALQWISLYLWLVSATIIVTINVSWLYFANAVGQKLGPTVNLTLGQLMTNYYQLLAYLNFPWVPKLVMNDFTDSASALVHFADVKNLFMLDYAVFIVTSVVVYFFWRRLRRDQQLWRLVLPMQTALWIPPVIAVVMAINFDQFFVIFHEILFRNSDWLFDPLLDRIILVLPDTFFGQCFVMAFVLIEWAFAYGLSIGKQALREID
;
A
#
# COMPACT_ATOMS: atom_id res chain seq x y z
N MET A 1 27.88 7.22 24.66
CA MET A 1 28.25 6.91 23.26
C MET A 1 27.65 5.58 22.74
N VAL A 2 27.72 4.46 23.47
CA VAL A 2 27.19 3.14 23.00
C VAL A 2 25.67 3.16 22.71
N TRP A 3 24.87 3.82 23.56
CA TRP A 3 23.42 3.89 23.38
C TRP A 3 23.00 4.64 22.10
N LEU A 4 23.70 5.73 21.74
CA LEU A 4 23.44 6.50 20.52
C LEU A 4 23.67 5.67 19.25
N ASN A 5 24.68 4.80 19.26
CA ASN A 5 24.96 3.90 18.13
C ASN A 5 23.88 2.81 17.99
N LYS A 6 23.37 2.28 19.11
CA LYS A 6 22.25 1.33 19.10
C LYS A 6 20.98 1.98 18.56
N LEU A 7 20.65 3.20 19.02
CA LEU A 7 19.50 3.96 18.55
C LEU A 7 19.59 4.26 17.05
N LYS A 8 20.74 4.76 16.58
CA LYS A 8 20.97 5.01 15.15
C LYS A 8 20.78 3.74 14.31
N ASN A 9 21.30 2.61 14.77
CA ASN A 9 21.14 1.35 14.06
C ASN A 9 19.67 0.90 14.03
N ALA A 10 18.93 1.03 15.14
CA ALA A 10 17.51 0.72 15.18
C ALA A 10 16.70 1.59 14.19
N LEU A 11 16.96 2.90 14.17
CA LEU A 11 16.33 3.84 13.23
C LEU A 11 16.59 3.46 11.77
N GLN A 12 17.80 3.01 11.43
CA GLN A 12 18.13 2.56 10.07
C GLN A 12 17.34 1.32 9.65
N TRP A 13 17.19 0.35 10.54
CA TRP A 13 16.40 -0.85 10.27
C TRP A 13 14.91 -0.55 10.17
N ILE A 14 14.37 0.27 11.08
CA ILE A 14 12.98 0.73 11.02
C ILE A 14 12.73 1.48 9.70
N SER A 15 13.66 2.37 9.31
CA SER A 15 13.55 3.09 8.04
C SER A 15 13.56 2.15 6.84
N LEU A 16 14.34 1.06 6.86
CA LEU A 16 14.31 0.06 5.80
C LEU A 16 12.94 -0.62 5.69
N TYR A 17 12.34 -1.04 6.81
CA TYR A 17 11.02 -1.66 6.79
C TYR A 17 9.93 -0.69 6.33
N LEU A 18 9.93 0.54 6.86
CA LEU A 18 8.99 1.57 6.43
C LEU A 18 9.13 1.87 4.94
N TRP A 19 10.38 1.97 4.44
CA TRP A 19 10.63 2.19 3.03
C TRP A 19 10.10 1.07 2.15
N LEU A 20 10.30 -0.19 2.55
CA LEU A 20 9.78 -1.35 1.83
C LEU A 20 8.24 -1.40 1.83
N VAL A 21 7.61 -1.15 2.98
CA VAL A 21 6.15 -1.13 3.10
C VAL A 21 5.55 0.01 2.27
N SER A 22 6.09 1.23 2.37
CA SER A 22 5.60 2.35 1.57
C SER A 22 5.83 2.16 0.08
N ALA A 23 6.98 1.59 -0.33
CA ALA A 23 7.21 1.25 -1.73
C ALA A 23 6.13 0.27 -2.25
N THR A 24 5.81 -0.75 -1.47
CA THR A 24 4.77 -1.72 -1.79
C THR A 24 3.39 -1.05 -1.93
N ILE A 25 3.01 -0.17 -0.99
CA ILE A 25 1.74 0.55 -1.02
C ILE A 25 1.67 1.44 -2.27
N ILE A 26 2.69 2.26 -2.53
CA ILE A 26 2.78 3.15 -3.71
C ILE A 26 2.59 2.36 -5.00
N VAL A 27 3.26 1.22 -5.14
CA VAL A 27 3.11 0.37 -6.34
C VAL A 27 1.67 -0.14 -6.42
N THR A 28 1.15 -0.76 -5.36
CA THR A 28 -0.19 -1.36 -5.36
C THR A 28 -1.30 -0.36 -5.69
N ILE A 29 -1.32 0.82 -5.07
CA ILE A 29 -2.38 1.83 -5.30
C ILE A 29 -2.34 2.44 -6.70
N ASN A 30 -1.18 2.40 -7.38
CA ASN A 30 -1.00 2.96 -8.72
C ASN A 30 -1.13 1.92 -9.85
N VAL A 31 -1.34 0.64 -9.53
CA VAL A 31 -1.54 -0.42 -10.54
C VAL A 31 -2.96 -0.35 -11.08
N SER A 32 -3.19 0.66 -11.94
CA SER A 32 -4.49 0.90 -12.58
C SER A 32 -4.95 -0.25 -13.47
N TRP A 33 -4.02 -1.07 -13.95
CA TRP A 33 -4.34 -2.31 -14.67
C TRP A 33 -5.27 -3.19 -13.83
N LEU A 34 -4.99 -3.36 -12.53
CA LEU A 34 -5.74 -4.26 -11.66
C LEU A 34 -7.21 -3.84 -11.56
N TYR A 35 -7.46 -2.54 -11.47
CA TYR A 35 -8.81 -2.00 -11.53
C TYR A 35 -9.47 -2.28 -12.88
N PHE A 36 -8.76 -2.02 -13.99
CA PHE A 36 -9.27 -2.28 -15.34
C PHE A 36 -9.70 -3.75 -15.53
N ALA A 37 -8.94 -4.71 -15.00
CA ALA A 37 -9.32 -6.12 -14.99
C ALA A 37 -10.69 -6.37 -14.38
N ASN A 38 -10.92 -5.79 -13.21
CA ASN A 38 -12.16 -5.99 -12.46
C ASN A 38 -13.30 -5.27 -13.18
N ALA A 39 -13.05 -4.06 -13.67
CA ALA A 39 -14.01 -3.31 -14.47
C ALA A 39 -14.51 -4.09 -15.69
N VAL A 40 -13.60 -4.75 -16.41
CA VAL A 40 -13.93 -5.60 -17.58
C VAL A 40 -14.54 -6.93 -17.15
N GLY A 41 -13.86 -7.69 -16.28
CA GLY A 41 -14.22 -9.05 -15.92
C GLY A 41 -15.55 -9.16 -15.17
N GLN A 42 -15.85 -8.17 -14.32
CA GLN A 42 -17.09 -8.13 -13.53
C GLN A 42 -18.17 -7.25 -14.18
N LYS A 43 -17.87 -6.62 -15.33
CA LYS A 43 -18.79 -5.70 -16.03
C LYS A 43 -19.31 -4.59 -15.11
N LEU A 44 -18.40 -3.91 -14.41
CA LEU A 44 -18.74 -2.87 -13.42
C LEU A 44 -19.43 -1.65 -14.06
N GLY A 45 -19.06 -1.26 -15.29
CA GLY A 45 -19.69 -0.10 -15.95
C GLY A 45 -21.21 -0.24 -16.08
N PRO A 46 -21.72 -1.35 -16.65
CA PRO A 46 -23.16 -1.63 -16.72
C PRO A 46 -23.93 -1.57 -15.38
N THR A 47 -23.32 -1.88 -14.24
CA THR A 47 -24.02 -1.82 -12.94
C THR A 47 -24.40 -0.39 -12.54
N VAL A 48 -23.67 0.60 -13.08
CA VAL A 48 -23.91 2.02 -12.85
C VAL A 48 -24.37 2.79 -14.10
N ASN A 49 -24.70 2.07 -15.19
CA ASN A 49 -25.10 2.62 -16.49
C ASN A 49 -24.01 3.49 -17.16
N LEU A 50 -22.75 3.08 -17.01
CA LEU A 50 -21.60 3.74 -17.64
C LEU A 50 -20.91 2.82 -18.65
N THR A 51 -20.35 3.44 -19.70
CA THR A 51 -19.38 2.74 -20.57
C THR A 51 -18.08 2.48 -19.79
N LEU A 52 -17.29 1.49 -20.23
CA LEU A 52 -15.97 1.23 -19.65
C LEU A 52 -15.07 2.47 -19.68
N GLY A 53 -15.13 3.25 -20.77
CA GLY A 53 -14.35 4.48 -20.90
C GLY A 53 -14.73 5.56 -19.88
N GLN A 54 -16.03 5.77 -19.65
CA GLN A 54 -16.53 6.66 -18.59
C GLN A 54 -16.10 6.16 -17.21
N LEU A 55 -16.27 4.87 -16.93
CA LEU A 55 -15.88 4.30 -15.64
C LEU A 55 -14.39 4.51 -15.36
N MET A 56 -13.53 4.18 -16.33
CA MET A 56 -12.09 4.37 -16.19
C MET A 56 -11.72 5.86 -16.06
N THR A 57 -12.44 6.76 -16.71
CA THR A 57 -12.23 8.21 -16.55
C THR A 57 -12.47 8.65 -15.11
N ASN A 58 -13.57 8.21 -14.48
CA ASN A 58 -13.87 8.52 -13.08
C ASN A 58 -12.82 7.90 -12.14
N TYR A 59 -12.40 6.66 -12.41
CA TYR A 59 -11.31 6.02 -11.65
C TYR A 59 -10.00 6.83 -11.71
N TYR A 60 -9.63 7.35 -12.89
CA TYR A 60 -8.44 8.20 -13.02
C TYR A 60 -8.62 9.58 -12.37
N GLN A 61 -9.84 10.14 -12.35
CA GLN A 61 -10.13 11.37 -11.59
C GLN A 61 -9.95 11.13 -10.08
N LEU A 62 -10.44 10.00 -9.57
CA LEU A 62 -10.22 9.58 -8.18
C LEU A 62 -8.72 9.40 -7.89
N LEU A 63 -7.99 8.65 -8.72
CA LEU A 63 -6.55 8.48 -8.53
C LEU A 63 -5.78 9.81 -8.62
N ALA A 64 -6.16 10.72 -9.52
CA ALA A 64 -5.53 12.03 -9.59
C ALA A 64 -5.74 12.83 -8.30
N TYR A 65 -6.96 12.79 -7.74
CA TYR A 65 -7.25 13.40 -6.44
C TYR A 65 -6.42 12.77 -5.31
N LEU A 66 -6.34 11.44 -5.24
CA LEU A 66 -5.63 10.74 -4.17
C LEU A 66 -4.10 10.91 -4.25
N ASN A 67 -3.51 10.89 -5.45
CA ASN A 67 -2.06 10.91 -5.63
C ASN A 67 -1.46 12.31 -5.65
N PHE A 68 -2.21 13.34 -6.03
CA PHE A 68 -1.64 14.67 -6.27
C PHE A 68 -2.10 15.72 -5.25
N PRO A 69 -1.17 16.37 -4.51
CA PRO A 69 -1.52 17.42 -3.56
C PRO A 69 -2.12 18.67 -4.21
N TRP A 70 -1.81 18.93 -5.49
CA TRP A 70 -2.34 20.06 -6.25
C TRP A 70 -3.75 19.83 -6.84
N VAL A 71 -4.37 18.67 -6.60
CA VAL A 71 -5.78 18.41 -6.92
C VAL A 71 -6.58 18.46 -5.60
N PRO A 72 -7.04 19.64 -5.15
CA PRO A 72 -7.53 19.82 -3.78
C PRO A 72 -8.96 19.32 -3.55
N LYS A 73 -9.73 19.04 -4.61
CA LYS A 73 -11.12 18.61 -4.52
C LYS A 73 -11.36 17.42 -5.44
N LEU A 74 -12.07 16.42 -4.92
CA LEU A 74 -12.54 15.29 -5.72
C LEU A 74 -13.74 15.75 -6.54
N VAL A 75 -13.64 15.62 -7.86
CA VAL A 75 -14.74 15.84 -8.79
C VAL A 75 -14.71 14.71 -9.81
N MET A 76 -15.73 13.88 -9.76
CA MET A 76 -15.97 12.79 -10.70
C MET A 76 -17.10 13.18 -11.65
N ASN A 77 -16.96 12.88 -12.94
CA ASN A 77 -17.91 13.33 -13.96
C ASN A 77 -19.26 12.62 -13.86
N ASP A 78 -19.26 11.33 -13.52
CA ASP A 78 -20.42 10.45 -13.62
C ASP A 78 -20.91 9.95 -12.24
N PHE A 79 -20.23 10.31 -11.16
CA PHE A 79 -20.60 9.97 -9.79
C PHE A 79 -20.90 11.22 -8.96
N THR A 80 -22.01 11.17 -8.22
CA THR A 80 -22.29 12.06 -7.11
C THR A 80 -22.05 11.28 -5.83
N ASP A 81 -21.23 11.80 -4.93
CA ASP A 81 -20.98 11.18 -3.63
C ASP A 81 -21.54 12.06 -2.52
N SER A 82 -21.97 11.44 -1.43
CA SER A 82 -22.42 12.14 -0.24
C SER A 82 -21.27 12.92 0.42
N ALA A 83 -21.62 13.87 1.29
CA ALA A 83 -20.63 14.59 2.08
C ALA A 83 -19.76 13.64 2.93
N SER A 84 -20.35 12.56 3.44
CA SER A 84 -19.65 11.51 4.20
C SER A 84 -18.59 10.82 3.33
N ALA A 85 -18.97 10.34 2.15
CA ALA A 85 -18.04 9.67 1.24
C ALA A 85 -16.88 10.59 0.80
N LEU A 86 -17.15 11.87 0.56
CA LEU A 86 -16.12 12.86 0.24
C LEU A 86 -15.14 13.10 1.40
N VAL A 87 -15.63 13.10 2.65
CA VAL A 87 -14.77 13.17 3.84
C VAL A 87 -13.89 11.93 3.93
N HIS A 88 -14.45 10.73 3.72
CA HIS A 88 -13.66 9.51 3.71
C HIS A 88 -12.54 9.53 2.64
N PHE A 89 -12.84 9.95 1.41
CA PHE A 89 -11.81 10.08 0.38
C PHE A 89 -10.74 11.14 0.73
N ALA A 90 -11.09 12.20 1.46
CA ALA A 90 -10.12 13.16 1.98
C ALA A 90 -9.20 12.53 3.04
N ASP A 91 -9.74 11.70 3.94
CA ASP A 91 -8.94 10.94 4.90
C ASP A 91 -7.99 9.97 4.19
N VAL A 92 -8.47 9.25 3.17
CA VAL A 92 -7.64 8.36 2.33
C VAL A 92 -6.54 9.15 1.61
N LYS A 93 -6.85 10.34 1.07
CA LYS A 93 -5.84 11.22 0.47
C LYS A 93 -4.75 11.59 1.47
N ASN A 94 -5.09 11.89 2.72
CA ASN A 94 -4.10 12.19 3.76
C ASN A 94 -3.17 11.00 4.02
N LEU A 95 -3.71 9.77 3.99
CA LEU A 95 -2.89 8.55 4.09
C LEU A 95 -1.95 8.37 2.88
N PHE A 96 -2.40 8.67 1.67
CA PHE A 96 -1.53 8.68 0.48
C PHE A 96 -0.39 9.69 0.63
N MET A 97 -0.70 10.91 1.07
CA MET A 97 0.33 11.95 1.31
C MET A 97 1.33 11.53 2.39
N LEU A 98 0.83 10.92 3.46
CA LEU A 98 1.68 10.38 4.53
C LEU A 98 2.60 9.29 4.00
N ASP A 99 2.08 8.34 3.21
CA ASP A 99 2.85 7.25 2.65
C ASP A 99 3.97 7.75 1.72
N TYR A 100 3.65 8.70 0.83
CA TYR A 100 4.66 9.37 0.00
C TYR A 100 5.73 10.09 0.83
N ALA A 101 5.34 10.80 1.89
CA ALA A 101 6.29 11.48 2.78
C ALA A 101 7.20 10.47 3.49
N VAL A 102 6.63 9.37 4.02
CA VAL A 102 7.39 8.29 4.66
C VAL A 102 8.38 7.68 3.66
N PHE A 103 7.94 7.36 2.44
CA PHE A 103 8.80 6.81 1.40
C PHE A 103 9.98 7.74 1.07
N ILE A 104 9.73 9.03 0.86
CA ILE A 104 10.77 10.02 0.52
C ILE A 104 11.78 10.17 1.65
N VAL A 105 11.31 10.37 2.89
CA VAL A 105 12.18 10.58 4.05
C VAL A 105 13.03 9.34 4.33
N THR A 106 12.41 8.16 4.31
CA THR A 106 13.11 6.89 4.57
C THR A 106 14.07 6.52 3.43
N SER A 107 13.78 6.89 2.18
CA SER A 107 14.67 6.65 1.03
C SER A 107 16.07 7.22 1.25
N VAL A 108 16.18 8.43 1.82
CA VAL A 108 17.47 9.06 2.12
C VAL A 108 18.25 8.24 3.16
N VAL A 109 17.58 7.83 4.23
CA VAL A 109 18.19 7.02 5.30
C VAL A 109 18.63 5.66 4.78
N VAL A 110 17.76 4.98 4.02
CA VAL A 110 18.02 3.67 3.42
C VAL A 110 19.18 3.74 2.42
N TYR A 111 19.26 4.78 1.59
CA TYR A 111 20.37 4.99 0.66
C TYR A 111 21.73 5.00 1.38
N PHE A 112 21.87 5.84 2.43
CA PHE A 112 23.11 5.91 3.20
C PHE A 112 23.38 4.65 4.00
N PHE A 113 22.34 4.03 4.56
CA PHE A 113 22.45 2.78 5.31
C PHE A 113 22.95 1.65 4.40
N TRP A 114 22.36 1.50 3.22
CA TRP A 114 22.74 0.51 2.21
C TRP A 114 24.18 0.73 1.70
N ARG A 115 24.56 1.98 1.41
CA ARG A 115 25.94 2.32 1.04
C ARG A 115 26.94 1.95 2.13
N ARG A 116 26.60 2.17 3.41
CA ARG A 116 27.43 1.76 4.55
C ARG A 116 27.55 0.24 4.63
N LEU A 117 26.44 -0.50 4.57
CA LEU A 117 26.47 -1.97 4.62
C LEU A 117 27.34 -2.55 3.51
N ARG A 118 27.28 -2.01 2.28
CA ARG A 118 28.13 -2.44 1.18
C ARG A 118 29.61 -2.13 1.42
N ARG A 119 29.93 -0.88 1.77
CA ARG A 119 31.31 -0.44 2.02
C ARG A 119 31.98 -1.26 3.12
N ASP A 120 31.24 -1.57 4.18
CA ASP A 120 31.76 -2.27 5.35
C ASP A 120 31.65 -3.80 5.23
N GLN A 121 31.23 -4.34 4.07
CA GLN A 121 30.97 -5.77 3.81
C GLN A 121 30.01 -6.41 4.83
N GLN A 122 29.00 -5.65 5.27
CA GLN A 122 28.03 -6.05 6.28
C GLN A 122 26.66 -6.43 5.71
N LEU A 123 26.55 -6.69 4.41
CA LEU A 123 25.27 -7.07 3.79
C LEU A 123 24.69 -8.37 4.37
N TRP A 124 25.52 -9.27 4.89
CA TRP A 124 25.09 -10.47 5.62
C TRP A 124 24.12 -10.18 6.79
N ARG A 125 24.17 -8.96 7.34
CA ARG A 125 23.25 -8.51 8.39
C ARG A 125 21.79 -8.47 7.96
N LEU A 126 21.50 -8.54 6.65
CA LEU A 126 20.14 -8.65 6.12
C LEU A 126 19.50 -10.02 6.38
N VAL A 127 20.28 -11.08 6.61
CA VAL A 127 19.75 -12.46 6.69
C VAL A 127 18.67 -12.59 7.77
N LEU A 128 19.00 -12.31 9.03
CA LEU A 128 18.07 -12.45 10.15
C LEU A 128 16.83 -11.52 10.05
N PRO A 129 16.96 -10.21 9.80
CA PRO A 129 15.81 -9.32 9.70
C PRO A 129 14.89 -9.64 8.52
N MET A 130 15.43 -10.06 7.37
CA MET A 130 14.59 -10.44 6.22
C MET A 130 13.93 -11.81 6.45
N GLN A 131 14.65 -12.77 7.03
CA GLN A 131 14.11 -14.10 7.34
C GLN A 131 12.97 -14.04 8.36
N THR A 132 13.09 -13.17 9.37
CA THR A 132 12.01 -12.97 10.36
C THR A 132 10.80 -12.26 9.74
N ALA A 133 11.03 -11.30 8.85
CA ALA A 133 9.96 -10.55 8.19
C ALA A 133 9.12 -11.41 7.23
N LEU A 134 9.70 -12.42 6.58
CA LEU A 134 9.01 -13.36 5.67
C LEU A 134 7.85 -14.14 6.31
N TRP A 135 7.78 -14.22 7.65
CA TRP A 135 6.67 -14.89 8.31
C TRP A 135 5.43 -14.00 8.49
N ILE A 136 5.60 -12.67 8.44
CA ILE A 136 4.53 -11.73 8.81
C ILE A 136 3.44 -11.66 7.72
N PRO A 137 3.75 -11.37 6.43
CA PRO A 137 2.72 -11.27 5.40
C PRO A 137 1.88 -12.54 5.19
N PRO A 138 2.43 -13.77 5.17
CA PRO A 138 1.63 -14.98 5.01
C PRO A 138 0.63 -15.21 6.14
N VAL A 139 1.01 -14.91 7.38
CA VAL A 139 0.10 -15.02 8.53
C VAL A 139 -1.07 -14.06 8.39
N ILE A 140 -0.79 -12.79 8.02
CA ILE A 140 -1.85 -11.80 7.79
C ILE A 140 -2.73 -12.21 6.59
N ALA A 141 -2.13 -12.72 5.52
CA ALA A 141 -2.84 -13.20 4.34
C ALA A 141 -3.79 -14.36 4.67
N VAL A 142 -3.39 -15.29 5.54
CA VAL A 142 -4.27 -16.37 6.01
C VAL A 142 -5.45 -15.81 6.81
N VAL A 143 -5.21 -14.86 7.73
CA VAL A 143 -6.29 -14.21 8.50
C VAL A 143 -7.28 -13.52 7.56
N MET A 144 -6.77 -12.77 6.58
CA MET A 144 -7.59 -12.12 5.54
C MET A 144 -8.39 -13.13 4.70
N ALA A 145 -7.78 -14.27 4.33
CA ALA A 145 -8.43 -15.29 3.51
C ALA A 145 -9.54 -16.07 4.23
N ILE A 146 -9.48 -16.16 5.57
CA ILE A 146 -10.54 -16.81 6.37
C ILE A 146 -11.83 -15.99 6.35
N ASN A 147 -11.73 -14.66 6.50
CA ASN A 147 -12.87 -13.76 6.48
C ASN A 147 -12.45 -12.36 5.99
N PHE A 148 -12.61 -12.13 4.68
CA PHE A 148 -12.22 -10.87 4.06
C PHE A 148 -13.04 -9.70 4.57
N ASP A 149 -14.36 -9.86 4.73
CA ASP A 149 -15.26 -8.79 5.16
C ASP A 149 -14.86 -8.26 6.54
N GLN A 150 -14.66 -9.17 7.49
CA GLN A 150 -14.24 -8.78 8.85
C GLN A 150 -12.83 -8.19 8.86
N PHE A 151 -11.91 -8.74 8.05
CA PHE A 151 -10.58 -8.16 7.88
C PHE A 151 -10.66 -6.73 7.34
N PHE A 152 -11.51 -6.48 6.33
CA PHE A 152 -11.69 -5.17 5.71
C PHE A 152 -12.29 -4.16 6.70
N VAL A 153 -13.27 -4.56 7.51
CA VAL A 153 -13.81 -3.72 8.59
C VAL A 153 -12.73 -3.37 9.62
N ILE A 154 -11.98 -4.35 10.13
CA ILE A 154 -10.91 -4.11 11.11
C ILE A 154 -9.84 -3.18 10.52
N PHE A 155 -9.48 -3.36 9.25
CA PHE A 155 -8.55 -2.48 8.55
C PHE A 155 -9.05 -1.02 8.56
N HIS A 156 -10.34 -0.78 8.32
CA HIS A 156 -10.92 0.56 8.38
C HIS A 156 -10.94 1.11 9.81
N GLU A 157 -11.30 0.32 10.81
CA GLU A 157 -11.32 0.75 12.23
C GLU A 157 -9.93 1.09 12.79
N ILE A 158 -8.87 0.48 12.24
CA ILE A 158 -7.48 0.81 12.59
C ILE A 158 -7.09 2.18 12.01
N LEU A 159 -7.52 2.48 10.78
CA LEU A 159 -7.09 3.68 10.04
C LEU A 159 -8.00 4.89 10.27
N PHE A 160 -9.28 4.68 10.51
CA PHE A 160 -10.30 5.71 10.62
C PHE A 160 -10.98 5.65 11.99
N ARG A 161 -11.18 6.82 12.60
CA ARG A 161 -11.89 6.97 13.89
C ARG A 161 -13.35 7.41 13.72
N ASN A 162 -13.83 7.47 12.48
CA ASN A 162 -15.18 7.82 12.09
C ASN A 162 -15.85 6.61 11.38
N SER A 163 -17.11 6.79 10.98
CA SER A 163 -17.88 5.83 10.19
C SER A 163 -18.08 6.28 8.74
N ASP A 164 -17.32 7.27 8.27
CA ASP A 164 -17.57 7.92 6.98
C ASP A 164 -17.27 6.99 5.79
N TRP A 165 -16.57 5.87 6.04
CA TRP A 165 -16.25 4.79 5.11
C TRP A 165 -17.42 3.80 4.89
N LEU A 166 -18.51 3.90 5.66
CA LEU A 166 -19.73 3.11 5.44
C LEU A 166 -20.62 3.80 4.41
N PHE A 167 -20.39 3.46 3.14
CA PHE A 167 -21.09 4.08 2.00
C PHE A 167 -22.51 3.53 1.84
N ASP A 168 -23.46 4.41 1.52
CA ASP A 168 -24.81 4.01 1.11
C ASP A 168 -24.80 3.78 -0.41
N PRO A 169 -25.04 2.55 -0.92
CA PRO A 169 -24.99 2.28 -2.37
C PRO A 169 -25.97 3.10 -3.22
N LEU A 170 -27.03 3.68 -2.62
CA LEU A 170 -27.97 4.55 -3.31
C LEU A 170 -27.45 5.98 -3.45
N LEU A 171 -26.64 6.46 -2.50
CA LEU A 171 -26.10 7.82 -2.47
C LEU A 171 -24.66 7.89 -2.99
N ASP A 172 -23.84 6.89 -2.65
CA ASP A 172 -22.40 6.80 -2.89
C ASP A 172 -22.12 5.70 -3.92
N ARG A 173 -22.62 5.90 -5.14
CA ARG A 173 -22.62 4.87 -6.20
C ARG A 173 -21.22 4.39 -6.59
N ILE A 174 -20.17 5.12 -6.23
CA ILE A 174 -18.77 4.72 -6.41
C ILE A 174 -18.46 3.36 -5.74
N ILE A 175 -19.15 3.00 -4.64
CA ILE A 175 -18.94 1.71 -3.96
C ILE A 175 -19.31 0.53 -4.86
N LEU A 176 -20.27 0.70 -5.76
CA LEU A 176 -20.73 -0.34 -6.69
C LEU A 176 -19.68 -0.70 -7.74
N VAL A 177 -18.68 0.16 -7.92
CA VAL A 177 -17.60 -0.01 -8.89
C VAL A 177 -16.22 -0.09 -8.25
N LEU A 178 -16.15 -0.18 -6.91
CA LEU A 178 -14.95 -0.51 -6.13
C LEU A 178 -15.26 -1.75 -5.29
N PRO A 179 -15.41 -2.93 -5.92
CA PRO A 179 -15.84 -4.13 -5.21
C PRO A 179 -14.77 -4.58 -4.22
N ASP A 180 -15.21 -5.24 -3.15
CA ASP A 180 -14.38 -5.96 -2.18
C ASP A 180 -13.31 -6.86 -2.84
N THR A 181 -13.66 -7.55 -3.91
CA THR A 181 -12.76 -8.39 -4.72
C THR A 181 -11.59 -7.61 -5.30
N PHE A 182 -11.78 -6.35 -5.70
CA PHE A 182 -10.69 -5.49 -6.15
C PHE A 182 -9.74 -5.17 -4.99
N PHE A 183 -10.27 -4.79 -3.82
CA PHE A 183 -9.45 -4.54 -2.64
C PHE A 183 -8.72 -5.80 -2.15
N GLY A 184 -9.36 -6.96 -2.18
CA GLY A 184 -8.73 -8.24 -1.86
C GLY A 184 -7.55 -8.54 -2.79
N GLN A 185 -7.69 -8.29 -4.09
CA GLN A 185 -6.59 -8.42 -5.03
C GLN A 185 -5.47 -7.40 -4.78
N CYS A 186 -5.79 -6.16 -4.38
CA CYS A 186 -4.79 -5.18 -3.94
C CYS A 186 -3.99 -5.67 -2.73
N PHE A 187 -4.64 -6.24 -1.70
CA PHE A 187 -3.94 -6.82 -0.56
C PHE A 187 -3.05 -8.00 -0.97
N VAL A 188 -3.55 -8.91 -1.81
CA VAL A 188 -2.75 -10.03 -2.33
C VAL A 188 -1.52 -9.52 -3.09
N MET A 189 -1.69 -8.52 -3.96
CA MET A 189 -0.58 -7.90 -4.68
C MET A 189 0.44 -7.29 -3.71
N ALA A 190 -0.03 -6.55 -2.69
CA ALA A 190 0.84 -5.97 -1.68
C ALA A 190 1.64 -7.05 -0.93
N PHE A 191 1.00 -8.15 -0.52
CA PHE A 191 1.67 -9.28 0.12
C PHE A 191 2.70 -9.94 -0.78
N VAL A 192 2.39 -10.16 -2.06
CA VAL A 192 3.35 -10.73 -3.02
C VAL A 192 4.56 -9.81 -3.22
N LEU A 193 4.34 -8.51 -3.36
CA LEU A 193 5.41 -7.53 -3.55
C LEU A 193 6.34 -7.43 -2.33
N ILE A 194 5.78 -7.36 -1.13
CA ILE A 194 6.58 -7.25 0.10
C ILE A 194 7.30 -8.58 0.40
N GLU A 195 6.67 -9.73 0.17
CA GLU A 195 7.31 -11.05 0.28
C GLU A 195 8.49 -11.17 -0.69
N TRP A 196 8.29 -10.76 -1.94
CA TRP A 196 9.36 -10.74 -2.92
C TRP A 196 10.51 -9.83 -2.48
N ALA A 197 10.22 -8.65 -1.92
CA ALA A 197 11.25 -7.73 -1.45
C ALA A 197 12.04 -8.29 -0.27
N PHE A 198 11.38 -8.95 0.70
CA PHE A 198 12.05 -9.64 1.80
C PHE A 198 12.88 -10.83 1.31
N ALA A 199 12.36 -11.65 0.41
CA ALA A 199 13.08 -12.78 -0.18
C ALA A 199 14.32 -12.31 -0.96
N TYR A 200 14.19 -11.22 -1.73
CA TYR A 200 15.30 -10.58 -2.43
C TYR A 200 16.35 -10.05 -1.45
N GLY A 201 15.96 -9.32 -0.40
CA GLY A 201 16.88 -8.86 0.64
C GLY A 201 17.60 -10.01 1.36
N LEU A 202 16.89 -11.11 1.64
CA LEU A 202 17.46 -12.33 2.20
C LEU A 202 18.48 -12.97 1.25
N SER A 203 18.18 -13.01 -0.06
CA SER A 203 19.10 -13.55 -1.07
C SER A 203 20.43 -12.79 -1.10
N ILE A 204 20.38 -11.46 -1.03
CA ILE A 204 21.56 -10.59 -0.97
C ILE A 204 22.34 -10.86 0.32
N GLY A 205 21.66 -10.98 1.45
CA GLY A 205 22.29 -11.30 2.73
C GLY A 205 23.01 -12.65 2.70
N LYS A 206 22.38 -13.69 2.13
CA LYS A 206 22.97 -15.03 2.02
C LYS A 206 24.17 -15.07 1.06
N GLN A 207 24.12 -14.32 -0.05
CA GLN A 207 25.27 -14.18 -0.95
C GLN A 207 26.46 -13.55 -0.24
N ALA A 208 26.24 -12.43 0.44
CA ALA A 208 27.30 -11.74 1.19
C ALA A 208 27.86 -12.59 2.35
N LEU A 209 27.06 -13.45 2.99
CA LEU A 209 27.56 -14.36 4.01
C LEU A 209 28.52 -15.41 3.42
N ARG A 210 28.20 -15.95 2.23
CA ARG A 210 29.04 -16.92 1.52
C ARG A 210 30.35 -16.34 1.00
N GLU A 211 30.44 -15.02 0.84
CA GLU A 211 31.67 -14.33 0.41
C GLU A 211 32.66 -14.09 1.56
N ILE A 212 32.20 -14.26 2.82
CA ILE A 212 32.99 -14.03 4.03
C ILE A 212 33.54 -15.37 4.60
N ASP A 213 32.83 -16.47 4.33
CA ASP A 213 33.23 -17.84 4.68
C ASP A 213 34.28 -18.41 3.70
#